data_AF-A0A1R1AI80-F1
#
_entry.id   AF-A0A1R1AI80-F1
#
_cell.length_a   1.000
_cell.length_b   1.000
_cell.length_c   1.000
_cell.angle_alpha   90.00
_cell.angle_beta   90.00
_cell.angle_gamma   90.00
#
_symmetry.space_group_name_H-M   'P 1'
#
loop_
_entity.id
_entity.type
_entity.pdbx_description
1 polymer ?
#
loop_
_entity_poly.entity_id
_entity_poly.type
_entity_poly.pdbx_seq_one_letter_code
_entity_poly.pdbx_strand_id
1 'polypeptide(L)'
;MLLLCVYIFTLRDQVSDLSNELTLAQMNEPPQGLQTNQAVSLSSAAQNIIAQGLATIVIDSKGTHLLVQAEKLPQIKQNEAFQVWLMKKGQDVVNAGTFYPVDGKGGLYFTLDQNLKGYDQIAITQEPDAFGKMPRGTAVLTAELRL
;
A
#
# COMPACT_ATOMS: atom_id res chain seq x y z
N MET A 1 29.85 -27.72 38.17
CA MET A 1 28.42 -27.69 37.78
C MET A 1 27.78 -26.32 38.08
N LEU A 2 27.87 -25.80 39.31
CA LEU A 2 27.26 -24.50 39.69
C LEU A 2 27.77 -23.28 38.89
N LEU A 3 29.09 -23.20 38.67
CA LEU A 3 29.74 -22.13 37.89
C LEU A 3 29.27 -22.06 36.43
N LEU A 4 29.02 -23.23 35.82
CA LEU A 4 28.53 -23.33 34.45
C LEU A 4 27.09 -22.81 34.36
N CYS A 5 26.24 -23.13 35.34
CA CYS A 5 24.87 -22.65 35.39
C CYS A 5 24.83 -21.12 35.51
N VAL A 6 25.61 -20.54 36.42
CA VAL A 6 25.70 -19.07 36.57
C VAL A 6 26.13 -18.42 35.26
N TYR A 7 27.15 -18.97 34.60
CA TYR A 7 27.63 -18.46 33.32
C TYR A 7 26.57 -18.53 32.21
N ILE A 8 25.80 -19.61 32.13
CA ILE A 8 24.70 -19.74 31.15
C ILE A 8 23.59 -18.73 31.42
N PHE A 9 23.25 -18.49 32.69
CA PHE A 9 22.27 -17.47 33.05
C PHE A 9 22.74 -16.06 32.67
N THR A 10 23.98 -15.70 33.00
CA THR A 10 24.51 -14.37 32.66
C THR A 10 24.60 -14.17 31.15
N LEU A 11 24.98 -15.21 30.40
CA LEU A 11 25.05 -15.13 28.95
C LEU A 11 23.66 -14.95 28.33
N ARG A 12 22.65 -15.64 28.87
CA ARG A 12 21.27 -15.52 28.41
C ARG A 12 20.71 -14.12 28.64
N ASP A 13 21.00 -13.52 29.79
CA ASP A 13 20.60 -12.15 30.11
C ASP A 13 21.29 -11.16 29.18
N GLN A 14 22.61 -11.28 28.97
CA GLN A 14 23.35 -10.42 28.04
C GLN A 14 22.82 -10.50 26.60
N VAL A 15 22.44 -11.70 26.13
CA VAL A 15 21.84 -11.88 24.80
C VAL A 15 20.45 -11.23 24.73
N SER A 16 19.66 -11.35 25.78
CA SER A 16 18.33 -10.72 25.88
C SER A 16 18.45 -9.19 25.85
N ASP A 17 19.35 -8.64 26.67
CA ASP A 17 19.58 -7.19 26.76
C ASP A 17 20.09 -6.64 25.43
N LEU A 18 21.06 -7.31 24.80
CA LEU A 18 21.58 -6.91 23.49
C LEU A 18 20.48 -6.97 22.41
N SER A 19 19.62 -7.99 22.44
CA SER A 19 18.49 -8.09 21.49
C SER A 19 17.49 -6.95 21.66
N ASN A 20 17.21 -6.56 22.91
CA ASN A 20 16.35 -5.42 23.23
C ASN A 20 16.99 -4.11 22.77
N GLU A 21 18.28 -3.89 23.03
CA GLU A 21 19.01 -2.70 22.57
C GLU A 21 19.04 -2.59 21.04
N LEU A 22 19.29 -3.70 20.32
CA LEU A 22 19.25 -3.72 18.86
C LEU A 22 17.84 -3.39 18.32
N THR A 23 16.80 -3.87 18.98
CA THR A 23 15.40 -3.57 18.62
C THR A 23 15.11 -2.09 18.81
N LEU A 24 15.52 -1.51 19.95
CA LEU A 24 15.32 -0.08 20.24
C LEU A 24 16.15 0.81 19.30
N ALA A 25 17.35 0.39 18.92
CA ALA A 25 18.17 1.09 17.95
C ALA A 25 17.52 1.09 16.55
N GLN A 26 17.02 -0.06 16.09
CA GLN A 26 16.29 -0.16 14.82
C GLN A 26 14.99 0.67 14.79
N MET A 27 14.32 0.86 15.93
CA MET A 27 13.13 1.72 16.01
C MET A 27 13.46 3.22 16.02
N ASN A 28 14.67 3.60 16.46
CA ASN A 28 15.10 5.00 16.58
C ASN A 28 15.96 5.48 15.41
N GLU A 29 16.47 4.58 14.57
CA GLU A 29 17.08 4.97 13.30
C GLU A 29 15.98 5.46 12.33
N PRO A 30 16.17 6.61 11.66
CA PRO A 30 15.28 7.00 10.58
C PRO A 30 15.22 5.86 9.56
N PRO A 31 14.03 5.44 9.12
CA PRO A 31 13.93 4.39 8.12
C PRO A 31 14.77 4.78 6.91
N GLN A 32 15.78 3.95 6.59
CA GLN A 32 16.55 4.08 5.38
C GLN A 32 15.56 3.97 4.20
N GLY A 33 15.59 4.93 3.29
CA GLY A 33 14.56 5.10 2.27
C GLY A 33 14.30 3.80 1.48
N LEU A 34 13.02 3.45 1.35
CA LEU A 34 12.59 2.34 0.51
C LEU A 34 13.01 2.63 -0.94
N GLN A 35 13.69 1.67 -1.57
CA GLN A 35 13.94 1.75 -3.02
C GLN A 35 12.59 1.61 -3.72
N THR A 36 12.18 2.64 -4.44
CA THR A 36 10.96 2.59 -5.23
C THR A 36 11.21 1.74 -6.47
N ASN A 37 10.46 0.64 -6.61
CA ASN A 37 10.55 -0.20 -7.80
C ASN A 37 9.86 0.48 -8.98
N GLN A 38 8.73 1.13 -8.72
CA GLN A 38 7.97 1.85 -9.73
C GLN A 38 7.15 2.97 -9.09
N ALA A 39 7.05 4.10 -9.78
CA ALA A 39 6.10 5.15 -9.48
C ALA A 39 5.39 5.56 -10.78
N VAL A 40 4.06 5.62 -10.75
CA VAL A 40 3.24 5.97 -11.91
C VAL A 40 2.24 7.05 -11.55
N SER A 41 2.18 8.10 -12.39
CA SER A 41 1.15 9.12 -12.29
C SER A 41 -0.17 8.58 -12.83
N LEU A 42 -1.23 8.66 -12.03
CA LEU A 42 -2.58 8.37 -12.47
C LEU A 42 -3.20 9.60 -13.10
N SER A 43 -3.73 9.40 -14.31
CA SER A 43 -4.42 10.45 -15.05
C SER A 43 -5.92 10.29 -14.94
N SER A 44 -6.63 11.41 -15.07
CA SER A 44 -8.09 11.43 -15.04
C SER A 44 -8.66 10.53 -16.14
N ALA A 45 -9.58 9.66 -15.77
CA ALA A 45 -10.16 8.69 -16.71
C ALA A 45 -11.26 9.31 -17.60
N ALA A 46 -11.76 10.49 -17.26
CA ALA A 46 -12.79 11.22 -18.01
C ALA A 46 -12.42 12.71 -18.19
N GLN A 47 -12.84 13.30 -19.31
CA GLN A 47 -12.49 14.67 -19.72
C GLN A 47 -13.00 15.76 -18.75
N ASN A 48 -14.03 15.46 -17.95
CA ASN A 48 -14.63 16.37 -16.99
C ASN A 48 -14.13 16.18 -15.55
N ILE A 49 -13.16 15.28 -15.34
CA ILE A 49 -12.56 15.00 -14.04
C ILE A 49 -11.16 15.64 -14.04
N ILE A 50 -10.86 16.44 -13.02
CA ILE A 50 -9.54 17.08 -12.83
C ILE A 50 -8.68 16.39 -11.76
N ALA A 51 -9.11 15.22 -11.31
CA ALA A 51 -8.43 14.41 -10.32
C ALA A 51 -7.04 14.01 -10.79
N GLN A 52 -6.10 13.92 -9.86
CA GLN A 52 -4.72 13.49 -10.11
C GLN A 52 -4.33 12.46 -9.06
N GLY A 53 -3.42 11.55 -9.40
CA GLY A 53 -2.90 10.62 -8.42
C GLY A 53 -1.49 10.13 -8.71
N LEU A 54 -0.91 9.49 -7.72
CA LEU A 54 0.37 8.81 -7.77
C LEU A 54 0.21 7.43 -7.14
N ALA A 55 0.64 6.40 -7.85
CA ALA A 55 0.79 5.06 -7.32
C ALA A 55 2.27 4.70 -7.28
N THR A 56 2.76 4.32 -6.12
CA THR A 56 4.13 3.90 -5.89
C THR A 56 4.13 2.46 -5.42
N ILE A 57 4.94 1.64 -6.07
CA ILE A 57 5.13 0.24 -5.76
C ILE A 57 6.54 0.07 -5.18
N VAL A 58 6.58 -0.56 -4.01
CA VAL A 58 7.80 -0.90 -3.29
C VAL A 58 7.81 -2.40 -3.05
N ILE A 59 8.92 -3.05 -3.36
CA ILE A 59 9.13 -4.48 -3.12
C ILE A 59 10.27 -4.60 -2.12
N ASP A 60 10.00 -5.22 -0.98
CA ASP A 60 10.99 -5.48 0.06
C ASP A 60 10.94 -6.93 0.55
N SER A 61 11.62 -7.22 1.67
CA SER A 61 11.63 -8.56 2.26
C SER A 61 10.30 -8.99 2.90
N LYS A 62 9.37 -8.07 3.13
CA LYS A 62 8.04 -8.27 3.73
C LYS A 62 6.94 -8.41 2.69
N GLY A 63 7.18 -8.00 1.45
CA GLY A 63 6.28 -8.25 0.33
C GLY A 63 6.27 -7.13 -0.69
N THR A 64 5.14 -7.00 -1.38
CA THR A 64 4.91 -5.89 -2.31
C THR A 64 3.94 -4.90 -1.68
N HIS A 65 4.35 -3.65 -1.61
CA HIS A 65 3.59 -2.56 -1.03
C HIS A 65 3.16 -1.59 -2.13
N LEU A 66 1.87 -1.28 -2.13
CA LEU A 66 1.26 -0.29 -3.00
C LEU A 66 0.84 0.91 -2.14
N LEU A 67 1.44 2.06 -2.43
CA LEU A 67 1.02 3.34 -1.91
C LEU A 67 0.27 4.08 -3.01
N VAL A 68 -0.96 4.49 -2.74
CA VAL A 68 -1.74 5.33 -3.66
C VAL A 68 -2.10 6.63 -2.96
N GLN A 69 -1.87 7.73 -3.65
CA GLN A 69 -2.33 9.05 -3.25
C GLN A 69 -3.10 9.67 -4.41
N ALA A 70 -4.22 10.33 -4.09
CA ALA A 70 -5.02 11.04 -5.06
C ALA A 70 -5.53 12.37 -4.49
N GLU A 71 -5.71 13.34 -5.38
CA GLU A 71 -6.20 14.67 -5.06
C GLU A 71 -7.18 15.19 -6.11
N LYS A 72 -7.91 16.25 -5.74
CA LYS A 72 -9.00 16.84 -6.55
C LYS A 72 -10.05 15.80 -6.92
N LEU A 73 -10.27 14.84 -6.03
CA LEU A 73 -11.28 13.81 -6.18
C LEU A 73 -12.69 14.43 -6.12
N PRO A 74 -13.64 13.91 -6.91
CA PRO A 74 -15.05 14.27 -6.79
C PRO A 74 -15.58 14.08 -5.36
N GLN A 75 -16.57 14.89 -4.99
CA GLN A 75 -17.30 14.70 -3.74
C GLN A 75 -18.11 13.41 -3.81
N ILE A 76 -18.04 12.62 -2.73
CA ILE A 76 -18.83 11.40 -2.54
C ILE A 76 -20.14 11.73 -1.83
N LYS A 77 -21.19 10.99 -2.16
CA LYS A 77 -22.52 11.12 -1.52
C LYS A 77 -22.83 9.89 -0.69
N GLN A 78 -23.43 10.10 0.48
CA GLN A 78 -23.99 9.05 1.33
C GLN A 78 -22.97 7.93 1.63
N ASN A 79 -23.10 6.78 0.94
CA ASN A 79 -22.31 5.58 1.15
C ASN A 79 -21.21 5.38 0.10
N GLU A 80 -21.09 6.30 -0.86
CA GLU A 80 -20.07 6.21 -1.90
C GLU A 80 -18.65 6.23 -1.32
N ALA A 81 -17.75 5.51 -1.97
CA ALA A 81 -16.35 5.41 -1.57
C ALA A 81 -15.44 5.31 -2.80
N PHE A 82 -14.15 5.61 -2.63
CA PHE A 82 -13.17 5.34 -3.67
C PHE A 82 -12.54 3.98 -3.45
N GLN A 83 -12.49 3.16 -4.51
CA GLN A 83 -11.83 1.86 -4.49
C GLN A 83 -10.68 1.83 -5.49
N VAL A 84 -9.57 1.23 -5.07
CA VAL A 84 -8.40 1.03 -5.90
C VAL A 84 -8.43 -0.39 -6.46
N TRP A 85 -8.21 -0.52 -7.76
CA TRP A 85 -8.27 -1.79 -8.47
C TRP A 85 -6.95 -2.06 -9.16
N LEU A 86 -6.46 -3.29 -9.02
CA LEU A 86 -5.39 -3.84 -9.82
C LEU A 86 -6.00 -4.79 -10.84
N MET A 87 -5.72 -4.56 -12.12
CA MET A 87 -6.26 -5.32 -13.23
C MET A 87 -5.14 -6.04 -13.98
N LYS A 88 -5.42 -7.27 -14.40
CA LYS A 88 -4.60 -8.03 -15.33
C LYS A 88 -5.24 -8.02 -16.72
N LYS A 89 -4.42 -8.06 -17.77
CA LYS A 89 -4.84 -8.47 -19.11
C LYS A 89 -5.56 -9.82 -19.07
N GLY A 90 -6.89 -9.80 -19.29
CA GLY A 90 -7.70 -11.01 -19.32
C GLY A 90 -8.82 -11.13 -18.28
N GLN A 91 -9.10 -10.07 -17.50
CA GLN A 91 -10.26 -9.87 -16.60
C GLN A 91 -10.08 -10.18 -15.11
N ASP A 92 -8.91 -10.62 -14.65
CA ASP A 92 -8.68 -10.70 -13.21
C ASP A 92 -8.59 -9.28 -12.63
N VAL A 93 -9.46 -8.98 -11.67
CA VAL A 93 -9.48 -7.70 -10.96
C VAL A 93 -9.38 -7.97 -9.47
N VAL A 94 -8.50 -7.24 -8.79
CA VAL A 94 -8.35 -7.30 -7.33
C VAL A 94 -8.61 -5.94 -6.74
N ASN A 95 -9.46 -5.91 -5.71
CA ASN A 95 -9.64 -4.74 -4.87
C ASN A 95 -8.39 -4.57 -3.99
N ALA A 96 -7.61 -3.52 -4.25
CA ALA A 96 -6.41 -3.15 -3.51
C ALA A 96 -6.72 -2.21 -2.31
N GLY A 97 -7.99 -1.96 -2.05
CA GLY A 97 -8.49 -1.28 -0.87
C GLY A 97 -9.44 -0.13 -1.19
N THR A 98 -10.07 0.35 -0.13
CA THR A 98 -11.08 1.41 -0.16
C THR A 98 -10.63 2.57 0.71
N PHE A 99 -10.87 3.80 0.26
CA PHE A 99 -10.66 4.99 1.07
C PHE A 99 -11.78 6.02 0.89
N TYR A 100 -11.94 6.87 1.91
CA TYR A 100 -12.83 8.02 1.88
C TYR A 100 -11.98 9.28 1.79
N PRO A 101 -12.26 10.20 0.85
CA PRO A 101 -11.46 11.39 0.69
C PRO A 101 -11.84 12.42 1.75
N VAL A 102 -10.86 13.21 2.18
CA VAL A 102 -11.04 14.40 3.00
C VAL A 102 -10.56 15.58 2.16
N ASP A 103 -11.44 16.57 1.95
CA ASP A 103 -11.17 17.75 1.10
C ASP A 103 -10.69 17.39 -0.32
N GLY A 104 -11.27 16.35 -0.90
CA GLY A 104 -10.92 15.86 -2.24
C GLY A 104 -9.55 15.18 -2.31
N LYS A 105 -8.92 14.88 -1.17
CA LYS A 105 -7.66 14.16 -1.05
C LYS A 105 -7.86 12.83 -0.36
N GLY A 106 -7.15 11.81 -0.80
CA GLY A 106 -7.21 10.51 -0.16
C GLY A 106 -6.10 9.61 -0.65
N GLY A 107 -6.01 8.44 -0.06
CA GLY A 107 -4.99 7.48 -0.41
C GLY A 107 -5.11 6.25 0.45
N LEU A 108 -4.34 5.24 0.07
CA LEU A 108 -4.23 4.02 0.84
C LEU A 108 -2.81 3.47 0.74
N TYR A 109 -2.49 2.65 1.73
CA TYR A 109 -1.32 1.81 1.74
C TYR A 109 -1.80 0.36 1.86
N PHE A 110 -1.39 -0.48 0.92
CA PHE A 110 -1.79 -1.88 0.87
C PHE A 110 -0.56 -2.76 0.67
N THR A 111 -0.46 -3.80 1.50
CA THR A 111 0.54 -4.86 1.32
C THR A 111 -0.15 -6.03 0.62
N LEU A 112 0.41 -6.44 -0.50
CA LEU A 112 -0.02 -7.64 -1.19
C LEU A 112 0.76 -8.84 -0.63
N ASP A 113 0.03 -9.86 -0.19
CA ASP A 113 0.60 -11.16 0.16
C ASP A 113 1.12 -11.93 -1.07
N GLN A 114 0.82 -11.43 -2.28
CA GLN A 114 1.11 -12.05 -3.56
C GLN A 114 1.94 -11.11 -4.46
N ASN A 115 2.72 -11.69 -5.35
CA ASN A 115 3.51 -10.93 -6.32
C ASN A 115 2.58 -10.16 -7.29
N LEU A 116 2.89 -8.90 -7.58
CA LEU A 116 2.17 -8.08 -8.57
C LEU A 116 2.37 -8.53 -10.03
N LYS A 117 3.13 -9.61 -10.28
CA LYS A 117 3.30 -10.19 -11.61
C LYS A 117 1.96 -10.42 -12.32
N GLY A 118 1.83 -9.79 -13.48
CA GLY A 118 0.67 -9.92 -14.37
C GLY A 118 -0.37 -8.82 -14.23
N TYR A 119 -0.29 -7.96 -13.21
CA TYR A 119 -1.09 -6.72 -13.17
C TYR A 119 -0.41 -5.67 -14.04
N ASP A 120 -1.14 -5.15 -15.01
CA ASP A 120 -0.65 -4.17 -15.98
C ASP A 120 -1.44 -2.86 -15.94
N GLN A 121 -2.46 -2.77 -15.08
CA GLN A 121 -3.26 -1.57 -14.94
C GLN A 121 -3.72 -1.35 -13.49
N ILE A 122 -3.74 -0.08 -13.08
CA ILE A 122 -4.35 0.38 -11.84
C ILE A 122 -5.47 1.37 -12.16
N ALA A 123 -6.56 1.29 -11.41
CA ALA A 123 -7.65 2.27 -11.48
C ALA A 123 -8.13 2.68 -10.09
N ILE A 124 -8.65 3.90 -9.99
CA ILE A 124 -9.44 4.35 -8.85
C ILE A 124 -10.84 4.67 -9.38
N THR A 125 -11.85 4.03 -8.80
CA THR A 125 -13.26 4.24 -9.17
C THR A 125 -14.03 4.86 -8.00
N GLN A 126 -15.04 5.66 -8.31
CA GLN A 126 -16.04 6.11 -7.36
C GLN A 126 -17.18 5.10 -7.33
N GLU A 127 -17.26 4.31 -6.26
CA GLU A 127 -18.17 3.18 -6.09
C GLU A 127 -19.39 3.56 -5.25
N PRO A 128 -20.53 2.87 -5.43
CA PRO A 128 -21.75 3.13 -4.65
C PRO A 128 -21.63 2.76 -3.16
N ASP A 129 -20.67 1.89 -2.83
CA ASP A 129 -20.35 1.44 -1.47
C ASP A 129 -18.87 1.05 -1.36
N ALA A 130 -18.41 0.71 -0.16
CA ALA A 130 -17.02 0.38 0.16
C ALA A 130 -16.62 -1.09 -0.07
N PHE A 131 -17.55 -1.97 -0.45
CA PHE A 131 -17.39 -3.44 -0.38
C PHE A 131 -17.45 -4.11 -1.75
N GLY A 132 -16.99 -3.38 -2.79
CA GLY A 132 -17.01 -3.87 -4.17
C GLY A 132 -16.08 -5.06 -4.34
N LYS A 133 -16.58 -6.12 -4.99
CA LYS A 133 -15.75 -7.25 -5.47
C LYS A 133 -15.26 -7.06 -6.91
N MET A 134 -15.88 -6.14 -7.63
CA MET A 134 -15.55 -5.70 -8.98
C MET A 134 -15.86 -4.20 -9.08
N PRO A 135 -15.20 -3.47 -9.99
CA PRO A 135 -15.53 -2.07 -10.25
C PRO A 135 -16.95 -1.97 -10.82
N ARG A 136 -17.85 -1.27 -10.11
CA ARG A 136 -19.24 -1.01 -10.53
C ARG A 136 -19.47 0.47 -10.81
N GLY A 137 -18.57 1.30 -10.30
CA GLY A 137 -18.63 2.74 -10.34
C GLY A 137 -17.93 3.36 -11.54
N THR A 138 -17.87 4.68 -11.51
CA THR A 138 -17.20 5.47 -12.55
C THR A 138 -15.70 5.46 -12.31
N ALA A 139 -14.91 5.15 -13.34
CA ALA A 139 -13.46 5.32 -13.30
C ALA A 139 -13.11 6.82 -13.18
N VAL A 140 -12.28 7.16 -12.18
CA VAL A 140 -11.86 8.53 -11.90
C VAL A 140 -10.39 8.72 -12.27
N LEU A 141 -9.56 7.73 -11.93
CA LEU A 141 -8.13 7.75 -12.23
C LEU A 141 -7.70 6.40 -12.78
N THR A 142 -6.79 6.40 -13.77
CA THR A 142 -6.20 5.18 -14.31
C THR A 142 -4.72 5.37 -14.64
N ALA A 143 -3.96 4.29 -14.60
CA ALA A 143 -2.61 4.23 -15.13
C ALA A 143 -2.25 2.80 -15.57
N GLU A 144 -1.33 2.70 -16.52
CA GLU A 144 -0.69 1.43 -16.86
C GLU A 144 0.51 1.18 -15.92
N LEU A 145 0.62 -0.04 -15.43
CA LEU A 145 1.77 -0.51 -14.68
C LEU A 145 2.76 -1.18 -15.64
N ARG A 146 4.05 -0.90 -15.47
CA ARG A 146 5.14 -1.56 -16.20
C ARG A 146 6.03 -2.27 -15.19
N LEU A 147 5.52 -3.37 -14.63
CA LEU A 147 6.18 -4.19 -13.62
C LEU A 147 7.09 -5.26 -14.24
#